data_AF-A0A5F9CLE0-F1
#
_entry.id   AF-A0A5F9CLE0-F1
#
_cell.length_a   1.000
_cell.length_b   1.000
_cell.length_c   1.000
_cell.angle_alpha   90.00
_cell.angle_beta   90.00
_cell.angle_gamma   90.00
#
_symmetry.space_group_name_H-M   'P 1'
#
loop_
_entity.id
_entity.type
_entity.pdbx_description
1 polymer ?
#
loop_
_entity_poly.entity_id
_entity_poly.type
_entity_poly.pdbx_seq_one_letter_code
_entity_poly.pdbx_strand_id
1 'polypeptide(L)'
;MASGEPRNSGGYYFRFLPQRTFQFLSAREITSRLRQWSMLGRMEAQAFGFDQTFLAYRKDDFFMAFFRHPNVIPNLKLLSDSSGQWVTLGTEVKKIEAINVPCRQLSMSFFDRLYDENIVRDSGHIVKCLDSFCDPFLISDELRKVLLEEDSEKYEVFSQPDREEFLFCLFKHLCLGGSLCQYEDEIYPYLETTKFIYKDLVRKKRIFFPLWNQSGNQQVLIWCKLYQDLKGLEEEHQAVLDLKKLQQNNILKNSKVLVWNL
;
A
#
# COMPACT_ATOMS: atom_id res chain seq x y z
N MET A 1 46.71 -13.07 3.95
CA MET A 1 45.78 -13.76 3.04
C MET A 1 44.37 -13.37 3.49
N ALA A 2 43.72 -12.46 2.77
CA ALA A 2 42.35 -12.05 3.08
C ALA A 2 41.40 -12.94 2.27
N SER A 3 40.61 -13.74 2.98
CA SER A 3 39.58 -14.61 2.43
C SER A 3 38.47 -13.77 1.80
N GLY A 4 38.50 -13.68 0.47
CA GLY A 4 37.39 -13.13 -0.31
C GLY A 4 36.19 -14.07 -0.21
N GLU A 5 35.10 -13.57 0.37
CA GLU A 5 33.80 -14.25 0.29
C GLU A 5 33.35 -14.34 -1.17
N PRO A 6 32.76 -15.48 -1.58
CA PRO A 6 32.28 -15.64 -2.94
C PRO A 6 31.07 -14.72 -3.17
N ARG A 7 31.24 -13.72 -4.03
CA ARG A 7 30.14 -12.91 -4.58
C ARG A 7 29.20 -13.84 -5.35
N ASN A 8 28.08 -14.19 -4.73
CA ASN A 8 27.02 -14.94 -5.37
C ASN A 8 26.20 -14.00 -6.28
N SER A 9 26.53 -14.00 -7.56
CA SER A 9 25.60 -13.99 -8.71
C SER A 9 24.34 -13.09 -8.62
N GLY A 10 24.41 -11.84 -9.08
CA GLY A 10 23.29 -11.10 -9.72
C GLY A 10 22.01 -10.78 -8.93
N GLY A 11 21.99 -10.90 -7.59
CA GLY A 11 20.79 -10.67 -6.76
C GLY A 11 20.71 -9.26 -6.14
N TYR A 12 19.50 -8.71 -5.98
CA TYR A 12 19.24 -7.48 -5.25
C TYR A 12 19.68 -7.61 -3.78
N TYR A 13 20.42 -6.63 -3.25
CA TYR A 13 20.72 -6.55 -1.82
C TYR A 13 19.75 -5.61 -1.12
N PHE A 14 19.07 -6.11 -0.09
CA PHE A 14 18.10 -5.33 0.68
C PHE A 14 18.60 -5.00 2.08
N ARG A 15 18.38 -3.76 2.51
CA ARG A 15 18.80 -3.25 3.83
C ARG A 15 17.62 -2.65 4.58
N PHE A 16 17.35 -3.11 5.79
CA PHE A 16 16.33 -2.49 6.63
C PHE A 16 16.77 -1.09 7.08
N LEU A 17 15.86 -0.12 7.05
CA LEU A 17 16.11 1.29 7.39
C LEU A 17 15.22 1.75 8.56
N PRO A 18 15.45 1.28 9.80
CA PRO A 18 14.61 1.62 10.97
C PRO A 18 14.61 3.11 11.31
N GLN A 19 15.66 3.84 10.91
CA GLN A 19 15.79 5.28 11.11
C GLN A 19 14.86 6.12 10.21
N ARG A 20 14.24 5.51 9.18
CA ARG A 20 13.28 6.18 8.31
C ARG A 20 11.90 6.06 8.94
N THR A 21 11.54 7.07 9.72
CA THR A 21 10.22 7.17 10.34
C THR A 21 9.23 7.87 9.42
N PHE A 22 7.94 7.60 9.67
CA PHE A 22 6.81 8.23 9.01
C PHE A 22 6.08 9.08 10.04
N GLN A 23 5.91 10.37 9.74
CA GLN A 23 5.30 11.36 10.63
C GLN A 23 3.85 11.00 10.95
N PHE A 24 3.11 10.38 10.02
CA PHE A 24 1.70 10.06 10.24
C PHE A 24 1.48 9.01 11.34
N LEU A 25 2.50 8.20 11.65
CA LEU A 25 2.45 7.20 12.73
C LEU A 25 2.60 7.81 14.13
N SER A 26 3.13 9.04 14.24
CA SER A 26 3.39 9.71 15.52
C SER A 26 2.66 11.05 15.69
N ALA A 27 2.12 11.62 14.61
CA ALA A 27 1.33 12.86 14.67
C ALA A 27 0.08 12.66 15.54
N ARG A 28 -0.08 13.47 16.58
CA ARG A 28 -1.12 13.31 17.59
C ARG A 28 -2.53 13.38 17.00
N GLU A 29 -2.75 14.35 16.11
CA GLU A 29 -4.05 14.58 15.47
C GLU A 29 -4.42 13.38 14.58
N ILE A 30 -3.45 12.85 13.82
CA ILE A 30 -3.64 11.67 12.96
C ILE A 30 -3.88 10.42 13.78
N THR A 31 -3.04 10.16 14.79
CA THR A 31 -3.17 8.97 15.64
C THR A 31 -4.46 8.97 16.46
N SER A 32 -4.98 10.15 16.83
CA SER A 32 -6.31 10.30 17.44
C SER A 32 -7.42 9.85 16.49
N ARG A 33 -7.42 10.33 15.24
CA ARG A 33 -8.39 9.91 14.22
C ARG A 33 -8.27 8.43 13.89
N LEU A 34 -7.06 7.91 13.71
CA LEU A 34 -6.83 6.48 13.48
C LEU A 34 -7.34 5.62 14.65
N ARG A 35 -7.27 6.10 15.90
CA ARG A 35 -7.84 5.40 17.05
C ARG A 35 -9.37 5.37 16.98
N GLN A 36 -9.98 6.52 16.73
CA GLN A 36 -11.43 6.66 16.56
C GLN A 36 -11.96 5.74 15.44
N TRP A 37 -11.22 5.64 14.35
CA TRP A 37 -11.57 4.79 13.21
C TRP A 37 -11.11 3.33 13.36
N SER A 38 -10.66 2.91 14.54
CA SER A 38 -10.22 1.53 14.84
C SER A 38 -9.07 1.02 13.95
N MET A 39 -8.18 1.92 13.52
CA MET A 39 -7.01 1.63 12.68
C MET A 39 -5.67 1.82 13.40
N LEU A 40 -5.65 2.50 14.55
CA LEU A 40 -4.40 2.69 15.31
C LEU A 40 -3.82 1.32 15.73
N GLY A 41 -2.53 1.12 15.43
CA GLY A 41 -1.84 -0.15 15.68
C GLY A 41 -2.13 -1.24 14.65
N ARG A 42 -2.98 -0.98 13.66
CA ARG A 42 -3.27 -1.86 12.51
C ARG A 42 -2.66 -1.33 11.20
N MET A 43 -1.96 -0.21 11.27
CA MET A 43 -1.18 0.38 10.18
C MET A 43 0.27 0.47 10.61
N GLU A 44 1.17 0.11 9.71
CA GLU A 44 2.62 0.21 9.92
C GLU A 44 3.27 0.64 8.60
N ALA A 45 4.34 1.41 8.69
CA ALA A 45 5.11 1.83 7.53
C ALA A 45 6.59 1.51 7.74
N GLN A 46 7.14 0.66 6.87
CA GLN A 46 8.50 0.15 6.98
C GLN A 46 9.32 0.55 5.77
N ALA A 47 10.60 0.83 6.01
CA ALA A 47 11.52 1.29 4.99
C ALA A 47 12.66 0.29 4.77
N PHE A 48 12.94 -0.06 3.52
CA PHE A 48 14.11 -0.83 3.14
C PHE A 48 14.84 -0.14 1.99
N GLY A 49 16.17 -0.20 1.96
CA GLY A 49 16.99 0.22 0.84
C GLY A 49 17.32 -0.96 -0.08
N PHE A 50 17.58 -0.70 -1.36
CA PHE A 50 18.10 -1.69 -2.30
C PHE A 50 19.12 -1.06 -3.26
N ASP A 51 20.09 -1.84 -3.73
CA ASP A 51 21.31 -1.37 -4.41
C ASP A 51 21.26 -1.35 -5.95
N GLN A 52 20.29 -2.01 -6.57
CA GLN A 52 20.18 -2.10 -8.04
C GLN A 52 19.03 -1.28 -8.62
N THR A 53 19.03 -1.10 -9.94
CA THR A 53 17.91 -0.47 -10.65
C THR A 53 16.68 -1.35 -10.67
N PHE A 54 15.56 -0.78 -10.27
CA PHE A 54 14.30 -1.47 -10.37
C PHE A 54 13.77 -1.40 -11.81
N LEU A 55 13.32 -2.54 -12.33
CA LEU A 55 12.80 -2.70 -13.68
C LEU A 55 11.35 -3.21 -13.62
N ALA A 56 10.39 -2.39 -14.06
CA ALA A 56 8.95 -2.68 -13.92
C ALA A 56 8.49 -3.99 -14.54
N TYR A 57 9.12 -4.41 -15.64
CA TYR A 57 8.83 -5.68 -16.30
C TYR A 57 9.38 -6.91 -15.55
N ARG A 58 10.31 -6.72 -14.59
CA ARG A 58 10.84 -7.75 -13.68
C ARG A 58 10.34 -7.58 -12.25
N LYS A 59 9.21 -6.89 -12.07
CA LYS A 59 8.66 -6.60 -10.76
C LYS A 59 8.54 -7.88 -9.92
N ASP A 60 7.96 -8.95 -10.47
CA ASP A 60 7.75 -10.21 -9.74
C ASP A 60 9.06 -10.82 -9.21
N ASP A 61 10.11 -10.88 -10.05
CA ASP A 61 11.45 -11.33 -9.65
C ASP A 61 12.01 -10.49 -8.50
N PHE A 62 11.85 -9.17 -8.58
CA PHE A 62 12.34 -8.24 -7.58
C PHE A 62 11.67 -8.47 -6.22
N PHE A 63 10.34 -8.65 -6.18
CA PHE A 63 9.67 -8.95 -4.90
C PHE A 63 10.04 -10.34 -4.41
N MET A 64 10.13 -11.33 -5.29
CA MET A 64 10.58 -12.65 -4.88
C MET A 64 11.96 -12.59 -4.23
N ALA A 65 12.89 -11.79 -4.78
CA ALA A 65 14.18 -11.52 -4.15
C ALA A 65 14.03 -10.78 -2.82
N PHE A 66 13.16 -9.77 -2.73
CA PHE A 66 12.91 -9.00 -1.52
C PHE A 66 12.42 -9.88 -0.37
N PHE A 67 11.34 -10.63 -0.55
CA PHE A 67 10.73 -11.43 0.52
C PHE A 67 11.57 -12.65 0.94
N ARG A 68 12.53 -13.06 0.10
CA ARG A 68 13.49 -14.13 0.42
C ARG A 68 14.79 -13.60 1.00
N HIS A 69 14.98 -12.29 1.08
CA HIS A 69 16.25 -11.73 1.49
C HIS A 69 16.46 -11.93 3.01
N PRO A 70 17.67 -12.34 3.45
CA PRO A 70 17.97 -12.61 4.86
C PRO A 70 17.83 -11.38 5.77
N ASN A 71 17.95 -10.17 5.23
CA ASN A 71 17.67 -8.94 5.99
C ASN A 71 16.18 -8.55 6.02
N VAL A 72 15.34 -9.13 5.16
CA VAL A 72 13.91 -8.79 5.08
C VAL A 72 13.10 -9.73 5.97
N ILE A 73 13.35 -11.04 5.91
CA ILE A 73 12.62 -12.05 6.69
C ILE A 73 12.51 -11.73 8.20
N PRO A 74 13.60 -11.37 8.91
CA PRO A 74 13.54 -11.07 10.34
C PRO A 74 13.08 -9.64 10.67
N ASN A 75 13.03 -8.73 9.70
CA ASN A 75 12.73 -7.32 9.95
C ASN A 75 11.36 -6.88 9.42
N LEU A 76 10.86 -7.50 8.36
CA LEU A 76 9.57 -7.18 7.78
C LEU A 76 8.46 -7.64 8.71
N LYS A 77 7.82 -6.66 9.36
CA LYS A 77 6.66 -6.85 10.21
C LYS A 77 5.38 -6.92 9.39
N LEU A 78 4.52 -7.84 9.76
CA LEU A 78 3.18 -8.03 9.23
C LEU A 78 2.24 -8.19 10.41
N LEU A 79 0.98 -7.79 10.26
CA LEU A 79 -0.02 -8.08 11.29
C LEU A 79 -0.50 -9.52 11.10
N SER A 80 -0.39 -10.34 12.14
CA SER A 80 -0.88 -11.72 12.14
C SER A 80 -2.40 -11.75 12.25
N ASP A 81 -3.04 -12.48 11.35
CA ASP A 81 -4.50 -12.62 11.31
C ASP A 81 -5.06 -13.38 12.51
N SER A 82 -4.31 -14.35 13.03
CA SER A 82 -4.77 -15.23 14.11
C SER A 82 -4.61 -14.62 15.50
N SER A 83 -3.63 -13.73 15.68
CA SER A 83 -3.30 -13.15 16.98
C SER A 83 -3.55 -11.65 17.07
N GLY A 84 -3.77 -10.97 15.93
CA GLY A 84 -3.84 -9.50 15.87
C GLY A 84 -2.55 -8.81 16.32
N GLN A 85 -1.43 -9.56 16.42
CA GLN A 85 -0.14 -9.06 16.85
C GLN A 85 0.78 -8.86 15.65
N TRP A 86 1.69 -7.89 15.77
CA TRP A 86 2.76 -7.70 14.80
C TRP A 86 3.78 -8.84 14.92
N VAL A 87 3.94 -9.58 13.83
CA VAL A 87 4.91 -10.68 13.70
C VAL A 87 5.87 -10.38 12.57
N THR A 88 7.07 -10.94 12.62
CA THR A 88 7.99 -10.91 11.47
C THR A 88 7.57 -11.96 10.44
N LEU A 89 7.91 -11.74 9.17
CA LEU A 89 7.65 -12.70 8.08
C LEU A 89 8.04 -14.14 8.47
N GLY A 90 9.21 -14.30 9.12
CA GLY A 90 9.60 -15.50 9.89
C GLY A 90 9.79 -16.80 9.10
N THR A 91 9.31 -16.84 7.86
CA THR A 91 9.33 -17.99 6.95
C THR A 91 9.49 -17.52 5.50
N GLU A 92 9.92 -18.42 4.62
CA GLU A 92 10.13 -18.10 3.21
C GLU A 92 8.81 -17.95 2.44
N VAL A 93 8.68 -16.87 1.67
CA VAL A 93 7.51 -16.62 0.81
C VAL A 93 7.56 -17.50 -0.44
N LYS A 94 6.44 -18.20 -0.68
CA LYS A 94 6.30 -19.17 -1.78
C LYS A 94 5.73 -18.58 -3.07
N LYS A 95 4.87 -17.57 -2.97
CA LYS A 95 4.30 -16.87 -4.13
C LYS A 95 4.05 -15.40 -3.79
N ILE A 96 4.16 -14.56 -4.82
CA ILE A 96 3.93 -13.13 -4.81
C ILE A 96 3.08 -12.82 -6.04
N GLU A 97 2.12 -11.91 -5.92
CA GLU A 97 1.32 -11.42 -7.04
C GLU A 97 1.36 -9.90 -7.11
N ALA A 98 2.29 -9.41 -7.90
CA ALA A 98 2.63 -8.01 -8.03
C ALA A 98 1.57 -7.19 -8.80
N ILE A 99 0.60 -6.56 -8.14
CA ILE A 99 -0.34 -5.65 -8.81
C ILE A 99 0.14 -4.20 -8.78
N ASN A 100 0.33 -3.62 -9.97
CA ASN A 100 0.62 -2.20 -10.10
C ASN A 100 -0.63 -1.41 -9.85
N VAL A 101 -0.50 -0.35 -9.08
CA VAL A 101 -1.62 0.51 -8.77
C VAL A 101 -1.16 1.95 -9.02
N PRO A 102 -1.91 2.73 -9.81
CA PRO A 102 -1.47 4.06 -10.24
C PRO A 102 -1.29 5.06 -9.09
N CYS A 103 -0.35 6.00 -9.25
CA CYS A 103 -0.16 7.14 -8.36
C CYS A 103 -0.06 8.44 -9.19
N ARG A 104 -1.03 8.62 -10.08
CA ARG A 104 -1.09 9.75 -11.03
C ARG A 104 -1.85 10.92 -10.43
N GLN A 105 -2.84 10.64 -9.57
CA GLN A 105 -3.61 11.67 -8.88
C GLN A 105 -2.81 12.26 -7.70
N LEU A 106 -2.36 13.50 -7.88
CA LEU A 106 -1.55 14.23 -6.89
C LEU A 106 -2.33 15.31 -6.14
N SER A 107 -3.53 15.67 -6.62
CA SER A 107 -4.34 16.77 -6.09
C SER A 107 -5.52 16.25 -5.28
N MET A 108 -5.82 16.92 -4.16
CA MET A 108 -7.04 16.64 -3.39
C MET A 108 -8.31 17.09 -4.11
N SER A 109 -8.21 17.98 -5.12
CA SER A 109 -9.33 18.37 -5.98
C SER A 109 -9.95 17.19 -6.73
N PHE A 110 -9.24 16.06 -6.77
CA PHE A 110 -9.77 14.78 -7.23
C PHE A 110 -11.09 14.40 -6.54
N PHE A 111 -11.29 14.80 -5.28
CA PHE A 111 -12.49 14.53 -4.49
C PHE A 111 -13.55 15.64 -4.57
N ASP A 112 -13.33 16.73 -5.32
CA ASP A 112 -14.31 17.82 -5.44
C ASP A 112 -15.62 17.32 -6.07
N ARG A 113 -15.54 16.28 -6.91
CA ARG A 113 -16.69 15.57 -7.46
C ARG A 113 -17.69 15.02 -6.43
N LEU A 114 -17.24 14.82 -5.17
CA LEU A 114 -18.15 14.44 -4.08
C LEU A 114 -19.17 15.55 -3.77
N TYR A 115 -18.79 16.81 -3.96
CA TYR A 115 -19.68 17.96 -3.83
C TYR A 115 -20.56 18.10 -5.08
N ASP A 116 -19.96 18.01 -6.27
CA ASP A 116 -20.68 18.13 -7.54
C ASP A 116 -21.85 17.14 -7.67
N GLU A 117 -21.66 15.92 -7.14
CA GLU A 117 -22.62 14.81 -7.23
C GLU A 117 -23.53 14.69 -5.98
N ASN A 118 -23.58 15.73 -5.14
CA ASN A 118 -24.40 15.79 -3.93
C ASN A 118 -24.20 14.60 -2.97
N ILE A 119 -22.96 14.08 -2.88
CA ILE A 119 -22.57 13.08 -1.88
C ILE A 119 -22.21 13.80 -0.56
N VAL A 120 -21.67 15.01 -0.69
CA VAL A 120 -21.33 15.91 0.39
C VAL A 120 -22.00 17.26 0.12
N ARG A 121 -22.57 17.88 1.16
CA ARG A 121 -23.15 19.23 1.07
C ARG A 121 -22.05 20.29 1.02
N ASP A 122 -22.37 21.50 0.59
CA ASP A 122 -21.43 22.64 0.64
C ASP A 122 -20.85 22.91 2.04
N SER A 123 -21.57 22.52 3.10
CA SER A 123 -21.07 22.62 4.49
C SER A 123 -19.99 21.58 4.83
N GLY A 124 -19.78 20.57 3.99
CA GLY A 124 -18.92 19.42 4.26
C GLY A 124 -19.63 18.23 4.94
N HIS A 125 -20.92 18.35 5.26
CA HIS A 125 -21.69 17.24 5.82
C HIS A 125 -21.97 16.17 4.77
N ILE A 126 -21.71 14.91 5.13
CA ILE A 126 -21.97 13.76 4.28
C ILE A 126 -23.48 13.50 4.24
N VAL A 127 -24.03 13.34 3.05
CA VAL A 127 -25.46 13.09 2.86
C VAL A 127 -25.80 11.69 3.37
N LYS A 128 -26.77 11.59 4.29
CA LYS A 128 -27.29 10.32 4.81
C LYS A 128 -28.16 9.62 3.77
N CYS A 129 -28.17 8.30 3.80
CA CYS A 129 -29.03 7.46 2.97
C CYS A 129 -29.80 6.46 3.83
N LEU A 130 -30.68 5.66 3.20
CA LEU A 130 -31.30 4.53 3.89
C LEU A 130 -30.24 3.48 4.22
N ASP A 131 -30.37 2.87 5.38
CA ASP A 131 -29.45 1.85 5.84
C ASP A 131 -29.47 0.62 4.93
N SER A 132 -28.30 0.25 4.42
CA SER A 132 -28.06 -0.98 3.67
C SER A 132 -26.78 -1.66 4.15
N PHE A 133 -26.57 -2.92 3.76
CA PHE A 133 -25.37 -3.66 4.12
C PHE A 133 -24.59 -4.06 2.88
N CYS A 134 -23.30 -3.81 2.92
CA CYS A 134 -22.31 -4.39 2.00
C CYS A 134 -21.29 -5.11 2.87
N ASP A 135 -21.56 -6.38 3.17
CA ASP A 135 -20.87 -7.17 4.20
C ASP A 135 -19.34 -6.97 4.16
N PRO A 136 -18.70 -6.61 5.29
CA PRO A 136 -19.23 -6.44 6.66
C PRO A 136 -19.77 -5.03 7.01
N PHE A 137 -19.85 -4.10 6.05
CA PHE A 137 -20.07 -2.70 6.33
C PHE A 137 -21.56 -2.33 6.32
N LEU A 138 -21.97 -1.59 7.36
CA LEU A 138 -23.22 -0.84 7.35
C LEU A 138 -23.02 0.44 6.52
N ILE A 139 -23.85 0.62 5.50
CA ILE A 139 -23.93 1.81 4.67
C ILE A 139 -25.12 2.64 5.17
N SER A 140 -24.84 3.81 5.74
CA SER A 140 -25.85 4.77 6.23
C SER A 140 -25.67 6.17 5.63
N ASP A 141 -24.76 6.30 4.66
CA ASP A 141 -24.51 7.54 3.94
C ASP A 141 -24.06 7.30 2.51
N GLU A 142 -24.24 8.35 1.69
CA GLU A 142 -23.93 8.35 0.27
C GLU A 142 -22.43 8.17 0.00
N LEU A 143 -21.56 8.56 0.94
CA LEU A 143 -20.11 8.36 0.78
C LEU A 143 -19.78 6.87 0.80
N ARG A 144 -20.23 6.12 1.80
CA ARG A 144 -20.00 4.66 1.86
C ARG A 144 -20.67 3.95 0.70
N LYS A 145 -21.84 4.42 0.26
CA LYS A 145 -22.53 3.91 -0.93
C LYS A 145 -21.64 4.03 -2.17
N VAL A 146 -21.09 5.20 -2.45
CA VAL A 146 -20.16 5.43 -3.57
C VAL A 146 -18.91 4.56 -3.45
N LEU A 147 -18.41 4.32 -2.24
CA LEU A 147 -17.19 3.54 -2.03
C LEU A 147 -17.39 2.02 -2.18
N LEU A 148 -18.58 1.49 -1.91
CA LEU A 148 -18.83 0.05 -1.76
C LEU A 148 -19.89 -0.53 -2.71
N GLU A 149 -20.94 0.22 -3.05
CA GLU A 149 -22.11 -0.30 -3.77
C GLU A 149 -21.94 -0.16 -5.28
N GLU A 150 -21.42 -1.20 -5.94
CA GLU A 150 -21.10 -1.21 -7.38
C GLU A 150 -22.33 -0.97 -8.28
N ASP A 151 -23.50 -1.42 -7.84
CA ASP A 151 -24.77 -1.26 -8.58
C ASP A 151 -25.42 0.12 -8.41
N SER A 152 -24.83 1.01 -7.59
CA SER A 152 -25.34 2.36 -7.36
C SER A 152 -25.04 3.27 -8.56
N GLU A 153 -26.00 4.10 -8.96
CA GLU A 153 -25.79 5.13 -10.00
C GLU A 153 -24.58 6.05 -9.66
N LYS A 154 -24.37 6.33 -8.37
CA LYS A 154 -23.26 7.17 -7.90
C LYS A 154 -21.93 6.43 -7.78
N TYR A 155 -21.88 5.14 -8.05
CA TYR A 155 -20.61 4.41 -8.12
C TYR A 155 -19.73 4.97 -9.24
N GLU A 156 -20.31 5.33 -10.38
CA GLU A 156 -19.55 5.83 -11.54
C GLU A 156 -19.02 7.25 -11.38
N VAL A 157 -19.27 7.93 -10.24
CA VAL A 157 -18.63 9.22 -9.89
C VAL A 157 -17.10 9.10 -9.91
N PHE A 158 -16.58 7.93 -9.54
CA PHE A 158 -15.18 7.57 -9.77
C PHE A 158 -15.13 6.41 -10.75
N SER A 159 -14.50 6.64 -11.90
CA SER A 159 -14.29 5.62 -12.92
C SER A 159 -13.43 4.46 -12.39
N GLN A 160 -13.45 3.31 -13.05
CA GLN A 160 -12.62 2.17 -12.65
C GLN A 160 -11.11 2.54 -12.51
N PRO A 161 -10.48 3.27 -13.46
CA PRO A 161 -9.10 3.73 -13.27
C PRO A 161 -8.91 4.68 -12.08
N ASP A 162 -9.89 5.55 -11.80
CA ASP A 162 -9.85 6.45 -10.64
C ASP A 162 -9.88 5.66 -9.32
N ARG A 163 -10.67 4.59 -9.27
CA ARG A 163 -10.80 3.72 -8.10
C ARG A 163 -9.52 2.92 -7.82
N GLU A 164 -8.74 2.67 -8.87
CA GLU A 164 -7.41 2.09 -8.76
C GLU A 164 -6.35 3.12 -8.36
N GLU A 165 -6.61 4.43 -8.34
CA GLU A 165 -5.60 5.40 -7.93
C GLU A 165 -5.23 5.26 -6.44
N PHE A 166 -3.94 5.42 -6.15
CA PHE A 166 -3.41 5.32 -4.79
C PHE A 166 -4.16 6.22 -3.81
N LEU A 167 -4.38 7.46 -4.25
CA LEU A 167 -5.04 8.49 -3.46
C LEU A 167 -6.48 8.07 -3.11
N PHE A 168 -7.19 7.46 -4.06
CA PHE A 168 -8.55 6.94 -3.85
C PHE A 168 -8.52 5.76 -2.89
N CYS A 169 -7.65 4.76 -3.11
CA CYS A 169 -7.54 3.58 -2.26
C CYS A 169 -7.25 3.95 -0.79
N LEU A 170 -6.33 4.90 -0.56
CA LEU A 170 -6.02 5.40 0.77
C LEU A 170 -7.25 6.08 1.40
N PHE A 171 -7.92 6.96 0.66
CA PHE A 171 -9.12 7.65 1.14
C PHE A 171 -10.25 6.68 1.47
N LYS A 172 -10.55 5.74 0.56
CA LYS A 172 -11.53 4.67 0.76
C LYS A 172 -11.24 3.90 2.05
N HIS A 173 -10.00 3.48 2.26
CA HIS A 173 -9.64 2.74 3.47
C HIS A 173 -9.89 3.54 4.75
N LEU A 174 -9.54 4.83 4.78
CA LEU A 174 -9.79 5.67 5.95
C LEU A 174 -11.29 5.88 6.22
N CYS A 175 -12.10 5.99 5.17
CA CYS A 175 -13.56 6.15 5.29
C CYS A 175 -14.27 4.88 5.81
N LEU A 176 -13.73 3.71 5.48
CA LEU A 176 -14.26 2.41 5.90
C LEU A 176 -13.77 2.01 7.31
N GLY A 177 -12.54 2.38 7.67
CA GLY A 177 -11.98 2.13 9.00
C GLY A 177 -11.90 0.65 9.37
N GLY A 178 -11.77 0.40 10.68
CA GLY A 178 -11.74 -0.93 11.29
C GLY A 178 -13.08 -1.37 11.89
N SER A 179 -13.07 -2.51 12.59
CA SER A 179 -14.31 -3.16 13.09
C SER A 179 -15.10 -2.36 14.11
N LEU A 180 -14.45 -1.44 14.84
CA LEU A 180 -15.09 -0.57 15.83
C LEU A 180 -15.01 0.91 15.40
N CYS A 181 -15.08 1.16 14.09
CA CYS A 181 -14.94 2.50 13.53
C CYS A 181 -16.08 3.40 13.99
N GLN A 182 -15.72 4.56 14.54
CA GLN A 182 -16.64 5.68 14.79
C GLN A 182 -16.56 6.63 13.60
N TYR A 183 -17.54 6.50 12.70
CA TYR A 183 -17.61 7.26 11.47
C TYR A 183 -17.85 8.76 11.69
N GLU A 184 -17.37 9.56 10.75
CA GLU A 184 -17.59 11.00 10.73
C GLU A 184 -18.89 11.34 10.00
N ASP A 185 -19.53 12.44 10.42
CA ASP A 185 -20.65 13.06 9.69
C ASP A 185 -20.17 14.11 8.68
N GLU A 186 -18.88 14.49 8.73
CA GLU A 186 -18.25 15.47 7.85
C GLU A 186 -17.09 14.85 7.06
N ILE A 187 -16.85 15.37 5.86
CA ILE A 187 -15.82 14.83 4.95
C ILE A 187 -14.40 15.28 5.30
N TYR A 188 -14.25 16.45 5.94
CA TYR A 188 -12.95 17.10 6.15
C TYR A 188 -11.95 16.25 6.95
N PRO A 189 -12.34 15.56 8.05
CA PRO A 189 -11.42 14.70 8.78
C PRO A 189 -10.78 13.63 7.89
N TYR A 190 -11.56 13.04 6.96
CA TYR A 190 -11.04 12.06 6.01
C TYR A 190 -10.09 12.71 5.00
N LEU A 191 -10.48 13.81 4.35
CA LEU A 191 -9.65 14.49 3.35
C LEU A 191 -8.31 14.98 3.92
N GLU A 192 -8.32 15.60 5.08
CA GLU A 192 -7.10 16.08 5.74
C GLU A 192 -6.16 14.93 6.12
N THR A 193 -6.72 13.84 6.64
CA THR A 193 -5.93 12.66 7.05
C THR A 193 -5.35 11.95 5.83
N THR A 194 -6.14 11.78 4.76
CA THR A 194 -5.67 11.28 3.46
C THR A 194 -4.53 12.13 2.95
N LYS A 195 -4.71 13.46 2.89
CA LYS A 195 -3.68 14.40 2.40
C LYS A 195 -2.40 14.29 3.20
N PHE A 196 -2.49 14.20 4.53
CA PHE A 196 -1.34 14.08 5.41
C PHE A 196 -0.57 12.79 5.15
N ILE A 197 -1.26 11.65 5.21
CA ILE A 197 -0.66 10.32 5.01
C ILE A 197 -0.09 10.21 3.59
N TYR A 198 -0.85 10.62 2.58
CA TYR A 198 -0.42 10.61 1.19
C TYR A 198 0.87 11.42 0.98
N LYS A 199 0.94 12.64 1.51
CA LYS A 199 2.16 13.47 1.39
C LYS A 199 3.34 12.85 2.11
N ASP A 200 3.14 12.21 3.25
CA ASP A 200 4.23 11.58 4.00
C ASP A 200 4.75 10.32 3.30
N LEU A 201 3.85 9.55 2.67
CA LEU A 201 4.21 8.41 1.85
C LEU A 201 4.88 8.88 0.54
N VAL A 202 4.21 9.68 -0.29
CA VAL A 202 4.67 9.98 -1.66
C VAL A 202 5.87 10.94 -1.74
N ARG A 203 6.26 11.63 -0.65
CA ARG A 203 7.27 12.72 -0.66
C ARG A 203 8.69 12.42 -1.18
N LYS A 204 9.02 11.20 -1.63
CA LYS A 204 10.35 10.86 -2.17
C LYS A 204 10.18 9.82 -3.29
N LYS A 205 10.52 10.18 -4.55
CA LYS A 205 10.55 9.26 -5.72
C LYS A 205 11.10 7.91 -5.28
N ARG A 206 10.27 6.87 -5.20
CA ARG A 206 10.67 5.49 -4.84
C ARG A 206 9.43 4.61 -4.64
N ILE A 207 9.65 3.32 -4.80
CA ILE A 207 8.61 2.33 -5.03
C ILE A 207 7.90 1.97 -3.72
N PHE A 208 6.58 1.92 -3.78
CA PHE A 208 5.69 1.69 -2.65
C PHE A 208 4.93 0.40 -2.81
N PHE A 209 4.74 -0.35 -1.74
CA PHE A 209 3.95 -1.56 -1.75
C PHE A 209 3.07 -1.58 -0.51
N PRO A 210 1.77 -1.26 -0.61
CA PRO A 210 0.79 -1.76 0.34
C PRO A 210 0.73 -3.28 0.18
N LEU A 211 1.19 -3.97 1.21
CA LEU A 211 0.85 -5.36 1.41
C LEU A 211 -0.56 -5.41 1.96
N TRP A 212 -1.48 -5.88 1.13
CA TRP A 212 -2.83 -6.25 1.56
C TRP A 212 -2.77 -7.69 2.05
N ASN A 213 -3.01 -7.88 3.34
CA ASN A 213 -3.39 -9.19 3.83
C ASN A 213 -4.91 -9.20 3.99
N GLN A 214 -5.61 -10.03 3.22
CA GLN A 214 -7.05 -10.17 3.28
C GLN A 214 -7.37 -11.34 4.20
N SER A 215 -7.77 -11.04 5.44
CA SER A 215 -8.28 -12.02 6.39
C SER A 215 -9.72 -11.67 6.76
N GLY A 216 -10.66 -12.38 6.13
CA GLY A 216 -12.09 -12.20 6.35
C GLY A 216 -12.55 -10.73 6.18
N ASN A 217 -13.27 -10.23 7.19
CA ASN A 217 -13.95 -8.94 7.21
C ASN A 217 -13.07 -7.75 7.68
N GLN A 218 -11.74 -7.88 7.71
CA GLN A 218 -10.84 -6.83 8.22
C GLN A 218 -9.77 -6.44 7.20
N GLN A 219 -9.67 -5.14 6.90
CA GLN A 219 -8.63 -4.58 6.03
C GLN A 219 -7.41 -4.21 6.89
N VAL A 220 -6.26 -4.85 6.64
CA VAL A 220 -4.97 -4.48 7.24
C VAL A 220 -4.09 -3.89 6.15
N LEU A 221 -3.60 -2.66 6.35
CA LEU A 221 -2.66 -2.01 5.44
C LEU A 221 -1.26 -1.98 6.05
N ILE A 222 -0.36 -2.72 5.41
CA ILE A 222 1.08 -2.68 5.71
C ILE A 222 1.75 -1.91 4.59
N TRP A 223 2.31 -0.75 4.90
CA TRP A 223 3.00 0.08 3.92
C TRP A 223 4.49 -0.26 3.91
N CYS A 224 4.99 -0.86 2.84
CA CYS A 224 6.43 -1.02 2.63
C CYS A 224 6.93 0.00 1.61
N LYS A 225 7.89 0.82 2.01
CA LYS A 225 8.57 1.80 1.17
C LYS A 225 9.97 1.33 0.84
N LEU A 226 10.26 1.09 -0.43
CA LEU A 226 11.59 0.66 -0.87
C LEU A 226 12.38 1.82 -1.48
N TYR A 227 13.59 2.03 -0.97
CA TYR A 227 14.49 3.11 -1.31
C TYR A 227 15.62 2.61 -2.24
N GLN A 228 15.64 3.03 -3.50
CA GLN A 228 16.74 2.70 -4.41
C GLN A 228 18.01 3.50 -4.08
N ASP A 229 19.06 2.86 -3.61
CA ASP A 229 20.34 3.48 -3.28
C ASP A 229 21.22 3.61 -4.55
N LEU A 230 20.89 4.58 -5.42
CA LEU A 230 21.77 4.95 -6.54
C LEU A 230 23.03 5.65 -6.00
N LYS A 231 24.10 4.88 -5.76
CA LYS A 231 25.48 5.38 -5.68
C LYS A 231 26.29 4.73 -6.80
N GLY A 232 26.75 5.53 -7.77
CA GLY A 232 27.75 5.15 -8.76
C GLY A 232 27.26 5.28 -10.20
N LEU A 233 27.20 6.51 -10.71
CA LEU A 233 27.26 6.79 -12.14
C LEU A 233 28.74 6.68 -12.54
N GLU A 234 29.12 5.57 -13.17
CA GLU A 234 30.05 5.50 -14.31
C GLU A 234 30.27 4.01 -14.65
N GLU A 235 30.14 3.68 -15.95
CA GLU A 235 30.45 2.40 -16.59
C GLU A 235 29.31 1.35 -16.74
N GLU A 236 28.28 1.72 -17.50
CA GLU A 236 27.54 0.77 -18.35
C GLU A 236 28.21 0.69 -19.74
N HIS A 237 28.68 -0.49 -20.17
CA HIS A 237 28.63 -0.84 -21.61
C HIS A 237 28.81 -2.31 -22.02
N GLN A 238 29.08 -3.28 -21.14
CA GLN A 238 29.52 -4.61 -21.63
C GLN A 238 28.69 -5.84 -21.18
N ALA A 239 27.54 -5.66 -20.53
CA ALA A 239 26.77 -6.79 -19.98
C ALA A 239 25.44 -7.08 -20.69
N VAL A 240 25.30 -6.73 -21.98
CA VAL A 240 24.05 -6.89 -22.76
C VAL A 240 24.02 -8.18 -23.61
N LEU A 241 25.05 -9.02 -23.60
CA LEU A 241 25.17 -10.08 -24.63
C LEU A 241 25.04 -11.53 -24.20
N ASP A 242 24.73 -11.85 -22.95
CA ASP A 242 24.48 -13.25 -22.59
C ASP A 242 23.28 -13.35 -21.66
N LEU A 243 22.14 -13.78 -22.22
CA LEU A 243 21.08 -14.52 -21.52
C LEU A 243 19.97 -14.95 -22.51
N LYS A 244 20.36 -15.53 -23.65
CA LYS A 244 19.49 -16.45 -24.41
C LYS A 244 19.79 -17.86 -23.95
N LYS A 245 18.94 -18.41 -23.06
CA LYS A 245 18.60 -19.84 -22.90
C LYS A 245 18.11 -20.11 -21.47
N LEU A 246 16.80 -20.41 -21.34
CA LEU A 246 16.23 -21.61 -20.71
C LEU A 246 14.84 -21.33 -20.11
N GLN A 247 13.82 -21.84 -20.81
CA GLN A 247 12.55 -22.24 -20.23
C GLN A 247 12.74 -23.61 -19.57
N GLN A 248 12.12 -23.89 -18.42
CA GLN A 248 10.86 -24.65 -18.31
C GLN A 248 10.57 -25.14 -16.88
N ASN A 249 9.27 -25.10 -16.57
CA ASN A 249 8.48 -25.95 -15.67
C ASN A 249 8.08 -25.46 -14.27
N ASN A 250 6.75 -25.57 -14.10
CA ASN A 250 5.83 -25.13 -13.05
C ASN A 250 5.91 -25.97 -11.76
N ILE A 251 5.39 -25.41 -10.65
CA ILE A 251 4.13 -25.83 -9.97
C ILE A 251 3.94 -25.05 -8.63
N LEU A 252 2.85 -24.26 -8.58
CA LEU A 252 1.90 -23.85 -7.49
C LEU A 252 2.39 -23.82 -6.00
N LYS A 253 2.08 -22.84 -5.12
CA LYS A 253 0.74 -22.32 -4.70
C LYS A 253 0.82 -20.98 -3.92
N ASN A 254 -0.02 -20.05 -4.37
CA ASN A 254 -0.76 -18.89 -3.80
C ASN A 254 -0.36 -18.17 -2.49
N SER A 255 0.16 -16.94 -2.66
CA SER A 255 -0.05 -15.75 -1.80
C SER A 255 0.04 -14.53 -2.72
N LYS A 256 -0.85 -13.54 -2.54
CA LYS A 256 -0.91 -12.31 -3.37
C LYS A 256 -0.10 -11.21 -2.70
N VAL A 257 0.67 -10.45 -3.46
CA VAL A 257 1.56 -9.39 -2.92
C VAL A 257 1.60 -8.23 -3.90
N LEU A 258 0.78 -7.21 -3.68
CA LEU A 258 0.59 -6.11 -4.63
C LEU A 258 1.84 -5.21 -4.72
N VAL A 259 2.17 -4.78 -5.95
CA VAL A 259 3.47 -4.23 -6.31
C VAL A 259 3.39 -3.08 -7.30
N TRP A 260 3.91 -1.91 -6.95
CA TRP A 260 3.69 -0.66 -7.64
C TRP A 260 4.92 -0.20 -8.40
N ASN A 261 4.70 0.71 -9.34
CA ASN A 261 5.73 1.52 -9.97
C ASN A 261 5.24 2.95 -10.18
N LEU A 262 6.15 3.89 -9.99
CA LEU A 262 6.09 5.21 -10.59
C LEU A 262 6.79 5.15 -11.94
#